data_AF-A0A961ZY46-F1
#
_entry.id   AF-A0A961ZY46-F1
#
_cell.length_a   1.000
_cell.length_b   1.000
_cell.length_c   1.000
_cell.angle_alpha   90.00
_cell.angle_beta   90.00
_cell.angle_gamma   90.00
#
_symmetry.space_group_name_H-M   'P 1'
#
loop_
_entity.id
_entity.type
_entity.pdbx_description
1 polymer ?
#
loop_
_entity_poly.entity_id
_entity_poly.type
_entity_poly.pdbx_seq_one_letter_code
_entity_poly.pdbx_strand_id
1 'polypeptide(L)'
;MTNARSGTSSEASNASATVQLPYSQISRDPSSDVIAACAALAAESLSTATAIATYTSSGSTALGVARVRPTVPILGLSPIP
;
A
#
# COMPACT_ATOMS: atom_id res chain seq x y z
N MET A 1 45.62 19.28 11.72
CA MET A 1 44.49 19.38 12.66
C MET A 1 43.31 19.96 11.88
N THR A 2 42.66 19.11 11.06
CA THR A 2 41.35 18.45 11.26
C THR A 2 40.19 19.30 10.72
N ASN A 3 39.88 19.12 9.43
CA ASN A 3 38.67 19.66 8.80
C ASN A 3 37.48 18.76 9.15
N ALA A 4 36.55 19.29 9.95
CA ALA A 4 35.28 18.65 10.27
C ALA A 4 34.31 18.78 9.07
N ARG A 5 34.23 17.74 8.22
CA ARG A 5 33.06 17.54 7.34
C ARG A 5 31.90 17.05 8.19
N SER A 6 31.09 17.97 8.73
CA SER A 6 29.77 17.62 9.26
C SER A 6 28.78 17.52 8.09
N GLY A 7 28.75 16.36 7.45
CA GLY A 7 27.79 16.05 6.39
C GLY A 7 27.00 14.81 6.75
N THR A 8 26.06 14.91 7.69
CA THR A 8 25.07 13.85 7.96
C THR A 8 23.77 14.41 8.57
N SER A 9 23.18 15.44 7.96
CA SER A 9 21.71 15.55 8.02
C SER A 9 21.18 14.71 6.87
N SER A 10 20.96 13.43 7.14
CA SER A 10 20.10 12.58 6.34
C SER A 10 18.73 13.26 6.28
N GLU A 11 18.53 14.14 5.30
CA GLU A 11 17.22 14.44 4.77
C GLU A 11 16.70 13.08 4.31
N ALA A 12 15.95 12.41 5.19
CA ALA A 12 15.09 11.33 4.77
C ALA A 12 14.27 11.95 3.64
N SER A 13 14.59 11.58 2.41
CA SER A 13 13.82 11.95 1.24
C SER A 13 12.40 11.55 1.60
N ASN A 14 11.57 12.53 1.93
CA ASN A 14 10.15 12.34 2.10
C ASN A 14 9.65 12.06 0.70
N ALA A 15 9.90 10.85 0.21
CA ALA A 15 9.40 10.35 -1.04
C ALA A 15 7.90 10.28 -0.85
N SER A 16 7.21 11.39 -1.14
CA SER A 16 5.77 11.43 -1.25
C SER A 16 5.40 10.39 -2.29
N ALA A 17 5.00 9.22 -1.84
CA ALA A 17 4.56 8.14 -2.70
C ALA A 17 3.18 8.56 -3.24
N THR A 18 3.18 9.15 -4.43
CA THR A 18 1.95 9.45 -5.15
C THR A 18 1.43 8.16 -5.77
N VAL A 19 0.25 7.73 -5.34
CA VAL A 19 -0.45 6.58 -5.93
C VAL A 19 -1.41 7.08 -6.98
N GLN A 20 -1.11 6.80 -8.26
CA GLN A 20 -1.95 7.19 -9.38
C GLN A 20 -2.67 5.96 -9.93
N LEU A 21 -4.00 5.96 -9.82
CA LEU A 21 -4.84 4.90 -10.35
C LEU A 21 -5.30 5.25 -11.78
N PRO A 22 -5.24 4.30 -12.73
CA PRO A 22 -5.84 4.50 -14.04
C PRO A 22 -7.37 4.55 -13.89
N TYR A 23 -8.02 5.36 -14.72
CA TYR A 23 -9.48 5.57 -14.68
C TYR A 23 -10.28 4.26 -14.74
N SER A 24 -9.79 3.25 -15.47
CA SER A 24 -10.42 1.93 -15.59
C SER A 24 -10.41 1.07 -14.31
N GLN A 25 -9.64 1.47 -13.29
CA GLN A 25 -9.55 0.79 -12.01
C GLN A 25 -10.35 1.51 -10.91
N ILE A 26 -10.89 2.71 -11.19
CA ILE A 26 -11.69 3.48 -10.25
C ILE A 26 -13.09 2.86 -10.16
N SER A 27 -13.42 2.36 -8.98
CA SER A 27 -14.72 1.82 -8.62
C SER A 27 -15.65 2.93 -8.12
N ARG A 28 -16.84 2.53 -7.65
CA ARG A 28 -17.80 3.46 -7.04
C ARG A 28 -17.24 4.20 -5.82
N ASP A 29 -16.23 3.64 -5.16
CA ASP A 29 -15.55 4.26 -4.02
C ASP A 29 -14.06 4.49 -4.33
N PRO A 30 -13.69 5.68 -4.82
CA PRO A 30 -12.32 5.98 -5.20
C PRO A 30 -11.36 5.96 -3.99
N SER A 31 -11.85 6.22 -2.78
CA SER A 31 -11.01 6.19 -1.58
C SER A 31 -10.55 4.77 -1.26
N SER A 32 -11.46 3.79 -1.41
CA SER A 32 -11.13 2.37 -1.26
C SER A 32 -10.11 1.91 -2.30
N ASP A 33 -10.20 2.38 -3.54
CA ASP A 33 -9.26 1.98 -4.58
C ASP A 33 -7.86 2.57 -4.31
N VAL A 34 -7.77 3.83 -3.87
CA VAL A 34 -6.49 4.45 -3.50
C VAL A 34 -5.84 3.67 -2.35
N ILE A 35 -6.61 3.31 -1.31
CA ILE A 35 -6.10 2.51 -0.20
C ILE A 35 -5.60 1.14 -0.69
N ALA A 36 -6.35 0.48 -1.57
CA ALA A 36 -5.97 -0.80 -2.15
C ALA A 36 -4.65 -0.71 -2.92
N ALA A 37 -4.48 0.32 -3.75
CA ALA A 37 -3.24 0.54 -4.51
C ALA A 37 -2.07 0.93 -3.61
N CYS A 38 -2.28 1.76 -2.58
CA CYS A 38 -1.26 2.04 -1.57
C CYS A 38 -0.80 0.76 -0.87
N ALA A 39 -1.73 -0.14 -0.51
CA ALA A 39 -1.39 -1.40 0.15
C ALA A 39 -0.58 -2.32 -0.78
N ALA A 40 -0.95 -2.43 -2.05
CA ALA A 40 -0.19 -3.19 -3.04
C ALA A 40 1.23 -2.62 -3.24
N LEU A 41 1.35 -1.31 -3.40
CA LEU A 41 2.65 -0.64 -3.54
C LEU A 41 3.53 -0.80 -2.30
N ALA A 42 2.94 -0.73 -1.10
CA ALA A 42 3.66 -0.99 0.14
C ALA A 42 4.16 -2.44 0.20
N ALA A 43 3.35 -3.41 -0.22
CA ALA A 43 3.75 -4.81 -0.28
C ALA A 43 4.86 -5.08 -1.31
N GLU A 44 4.87 -4.37 -2.44
CA GLU A 44 5.95 -4.44 -3.43
C GLU A 44 7.24 -3.77 -2.93
N SER A 45 7.10 -2.66 -2.22
CA SER A 45 8.24 -1.86 -1.73
C SER A 45 8.92 -2.50 -0.52
N LEU A 46 8.16 -3.20 0.32
CA LEU A 46 8.65 -3.81 1.55
C LEU A 46 8.91 -5.29 1.31
N SER A 47 10.18 -5.67 1.15
CA SER A 47 10.59 -7.07 0.93
C SER A 47 10.22 -8.03 2.06
N THR A 48 9.80 -7.52 3.21
CA THR A 48 9.34 -8.29 4.39
C THR A 48 7.83 -8.50 4.44
N ALA A 49 7.04 -7.85 3.57
CA ALA A 49 5.60 -8.02 3.53
C ALA A 49 5.26 -9.44 3.02
N THR A 50 4.50 -10.20 3.81
CA THR A 50 4.12 -11.59 3.47
C THR A 50 2.67 -11.74 3.06
N ALA A 51 1.81 -10.78 3.43
CA ALA A 51 0.40 -10.75 3.09
C ALA A 51 -0.19 -9.35 3.27
N ILE A 52 -1.32 -9.08 2.61
CA ILE A 52 -2.19 -7.94 2.90
C ILE A 52 -3.41 -8.44 3.68
N ALA A 53 -3.58 -8.00 4.92
CA ALA A 53 -4.76 -8.30 5.72
C ALA A 53 -5.85 -7.25 5.47
N THR A 54 -7.07 -7.71 5.22
CA THR A 54 -8.25 -6.86 5.01
C THR A 54 -9.32 -7.25 6.02
N TYR A 55 -9.96 -6.27 6.65
CA TYR A 55 -11.14 -6.49 7.48
C TYR A 55 -12.39 -6.09 6.70
N THR A 56 -13.34 -6.99 6.56
CA THR A 56 -14.48 -6.80 5.66
C THR A 56 -15.71 -7.56 6.15
N SER A 57 -16.89 -6.94 6.07
CA SER A 57 -18.17 -7.58 6.40
C SER A 57 -18.82 -8.26 5.18
N SER A 58 -18.52 -7.81 3.97
CA SER A 58 -19.14 -8.31 2.73
C SER A 58 -18.15 -8.85 1.70
N GLY A 59 -16.85 -8.77 1.97
CA GLY A 59 -15.79 -9.15 1.03
C GLY A 59 -15.40 -8.05 0.03
N SER A 60 -16.14 -6.95 -0.05
CA SER A 60 -15.89 -5.89 -1.05
C SER A 60 -14.51 -5.25 -0.93
N THR A 61 -14.00 -5.10 0.30
CA THR A 61 -12.64 -4.59 0.58
C THR A 61 -11.57 -5.55 0.07
N ALA A 62 -11.69 -6.84 0.37
CA ALA A 62 -10.76 -7.87 -0.09
C ALA A 62 -10.76 -7.98 -1.62
N LEU A 63 -11.94 -7.94 -2.25
CA LEU A 63 -12.08 -7.90 -3.70
C LEU A 63 -11.48 -6.62 -4.30
N GLY A 64 -11.63 -5.48 -3.63
CA GLY A 64 -11.02 -4.21 -4.03
C GLY A 64 -9.49 -4.31 -4.08
N VAL A 65 -8.88 -4.87 -3.04
CA VAL A 65 -7.44 -5.17 -3.04
C VAL A 65 -7.08 -6.21 -4.10
N ALA A 66 -7.90 -7.23 -4.32
CA ALA A 66 -7.62 -8.23 -5.35
C ALA A 66 -7.63 -7.66 -6.78
N ARG A 67 -8.38 -6.58 -7.05
CA ARG A 67 -8.41 -5.92 -8.37
C ARG A 67 -7.03 -5.35 -8.76
N VAL A 68 -6.27 -4.85 -7.79
CA VAL A 68 -4.93 -4.30 -8.04
C VAL A 68 -3.84 -5.39 -8.12
N ARG A 69 -4.22 -6.68 -8.02
CA ARG A 69 -3.34 -7.84 -8.24
C ARG A 69 -2.02 -7.76 -7.46
N PRO A 70 -2.06 -7.63 -6.12
CA PRO A 70 -0.84 -7.55 -5.31
C PRO A 70 0.01 -8.81 -5.47
N THR A 71 1.33 -8.65 -5.32
CA THR A 71 2.32 -9.74 -5.42
C THR A 71 2.28 -10.71 -4.24
N VAL A 72 1.63 -10.31 -3.15
CA VAL A 72 1.47 -11.09 -1.91
C VAL A 72 0.02 -11.53 -1.74
N PRO A 73 -0.24 -12.65 -1.03
CA PRO A 73 -1.60 -13.12 -0.76
C PRO A 73 -2.44 -12.11 0.03
N ILE A 74 -3.76 -12.19 -0.15
CA ILE A 74 -4.74 -11.37 0.57
C ILE A 74 -5.41 -12.23 1.63
N LEU A 75 -5.36 -11.79 2.89
CA LEU A 75 -6.07 -12.41 4.01
C LEU A 75 -7.35 -11.62 4.28
N GLY A 76 -8.51 -12.25 4.04
CA GLY A 76 -9.82 -11.69 4.38
C GLY A 76 -10.23 -12.03 5.80
N LEU A 77 -10.32 -11.04 6.67
CA LEU A 77 -10.84 -11.15 8.03
C LEU A 77 -12.28 -10.65 8.04
N SER A 78 -13.20 -11.47 8.53
CA SER A 78 -14.61 -11.12 8.63
C SER A 78 -15.09 -11.26 10.07
N PRO A 79 -15.84 -10.28 10.60
CA PRO A 79 -16.56 -10.45 11.87
C PRO A 79 -17.81 -11.32 11.73
N ILE A 80 -18.26 -11.54 10.49
CA ILE A 80 -19.39 -12.39 10.16
C ILE A 80 -18.83 -13.78 9.83
N PRO A 81 -19.23 -14.83 10.56
CA PRO A 81 -18.77 -16.19 10.32
C PRO A 81 -19.28 -16.75 8.98
#